data_AF-E7GQG1-F1
#
_entry.id   AF-E7GQG1-F1
#
_cell.length_a   1.000
_cell.length_b   1.000
_cell.length_c   1.000
_cell.angle_alpha   90.00
_cell.angle_beta   90.00
_cell.angle_gamma   90.00
#
_symmetry.space_group_name_H-M   'P 1'
#
loop_
_entity.id
_entity.type
_entity.pdbx_description
1 polymer ?
#
loop_
_entity_poly.entity_id
_entity_poly.type
_entity_poly.pdbx_seq_one_letter_code
_entity_poly.pdbx_strand_id
1 'polypeptide(L)' 'MYILIKAKLASMFELKEYYTLDEALKLYALYRMDMDIQNGKAEEMRERRE' A
#
# COMPACT_ATOMS: atom_id res chain seq x y z
N MET A 1 5.09 8.82 0.08
CA MET A 1 6.29 8.12 -0.45
C MET A 1 6.97 7.23 0.60
N TYR A 2 7.32 7.73 1.80
CA TYR A 2 7.99 6.91 2.84
C TYR A 2 7.27 5.60 3.19
N ILE A 3 5.93 5.59 3.12
CA ILE A 3 5.13 4.39 3.33
C ILE A 3 5.42 3.26 2.33
N LEU A 4 5.73 3.60 1.07
CA LEU A 4 6.10 2.60 0.04
C LEU A 4 7.46 1.99 0.32
N ILE A 5 8.39 2.79 0.89
CA ILE A 5 9.69 2.31 1.36
C ILE A 5 9.51 1.36 2.55
N LYS A 6 8.71 1.77 3.55
CA LYS A 6 8.41 0.90 4.71
C LYS A 6 7.73 -0.40 4.30
N ALA A 7 6.83 -0.35 3.32
CA ALA A 7 6.16 -1.52 2.77
C ALA A 7 7.04 -2.37 1.84
N LYS A 8 8.31 -1.98 1.62
CA LYS A 8 9.26 -2.64 0.70
C LYS A 8 8.76 -2.71 -0.76
N LEU A 9 7.93 -1.76 -1.17
CA LEU A 9 7.39 -1.66 -2.53
C LEU A 9 8.27 -0.83 -3.47
N ALA A 10 9.09 0.08 -2.93
CA ALA A 10 10.07 0.85 -3.68
C ALA A 10 11.16 1.38 -2.73
N SER A 11 12.37 1.57 -3.23
CA SER A 11 13.47 2.21 -2.51
C SER A 11 13.47 3.73 -2.69
N MET A 12 14.20 4.44 -1.82
CA MET A 12 14.38 5.90 -1.96
C MET A 12 15.06 6.27 -3.28
N PHE A 13 15.95 5.42 -3.79
CA PHE A 13 16.64 5.63 -5.06
C PHE A 13 15.65 5.52 -6.23
N GLU A 14 14.85 4.46 -6.27
CA GLU A 14 13.88 4.26 -7.34
C GLU A 14 12.83 5.38 -7.38
N LEU A 15 12.34 5.81 -6.22
CA LEU A 15 11.36 6.90 -6.12
C LEU A 15 11.88 8.26 -6.61
N LYS A 16 13.20 8.43 -6.71
CA LYS A 16 13.82 9.66 -7.22
C LYS A 16 14.19 9.57 -8.69
N GLU A 17 14.72 8.42 -9.11
CA GLU A 17 15.35 8.29 -10.42
C GLU A 17 14.44 7.63 -11.47
N TYR A 18 13.46 6.81 -11.06
CA TYR A 18 12.66 5.99 -11.99
C TYR A 18 11.16 6.25 -11.95
N TYR A 19 10.64 6.81 -10.86
CA TYR A 19 9.21 7.15 -10.76
C TYR A 19 8.97 8.64 -10.94
N THR A 20 8.04 8.98 -11.82
CA THR A 20 7.35 10.25 -11.73
C THR A 20 6.45 10.28 -10.50
N LEU A 21 6.05 11.48 -10.07
CA LEU A 21 5.12 11.64 -8.95
C LEU A 21 3.81 10.87 -9.17
N ASP A 22 3.28 10.88 -10.39
CA ASP A 22 2.03 10.20 -10.74
C ASP A 22 2.15 8.67 -10.62
N GLU A 23 3.22 8.08 -11.12
CA GLU A 23 3.46 6.63 -11.01
C GLU A 23 3.64 6.20 -9.55
N ALA A 24 4.37 6.98 -8.78
CA ALA A 24 4.51 6.80 -7.34
C ALA A 24 3.16 6.86 -6.59
N LEU A 25 2.27 7.77 -7.00
CA LEU A 25 0.93 7.89 -6.42
C LEU A 25 0.03 6.71 -6.81
N LYS A 26 0.14 6.20 -8.04
CA LYS A 26 -0.55 4.97 -8.47
C LYS A 26 -0.12 3.77 -7.64
N LEU A 27 1.19 3.62 -7.38
CA LEU A 27 1.69 2.55 -6.51
C LEU A 27 1.15 2.67 -5.08
N TYR A 28 1.04 3.89 -4.56
CA TYR A 28 0.40 4.14 -3.27
C TYR A 28 -1.10 3.82 -3.25
N ALA A 29 -1.83 4.12 -4.30
CA ALA A 29 -3.24 3.76 -4.41
C ALA A 29 -3.43 2.24 -4.37
N LEU A 30 -2.58 1.47 -5.07
CA LEU A 30 -2.60 0.01 -5.04
C LEU A 30 -2.30 -0.54 -3.64
N TYR A 31 -1.28 0.00 -2.96
CA TYR A 31 -0.96 -0.37 -1.59
C TYR A 31 -2.15 -0.13 -0.64
N ARG A 32 -2.81 1.02 -0.76
CA ARG A 32 -3.99 1.36 0.06
C ARG A 32 -5.15 0.40 -0.18
N MET A 33 -5.42 0.08 -1.44
CA MET A 33 -6.48 -0.84 -1.82
C MET A 33 -6.27 -2.25 -1.23
N ASP A 34 -5.03 -2.77 -1.26
CA ASP A 34 -4.72 -4.07 -0.65
C ASP A 34 -4.93 -4.03 0.88
N MET A 35 -4.47 -2.96 1.55
CA MET A 35 -4.69 -2.78 2.98
C MET A 35 -6.18 -2.73 3.34
N ASP A 36 -7.00 -2.04 2.55
CA ASP A 36 -8.45 -1.96 2.77
C ASP A 36 -9.11 -3.33 2.62
N ILE A 37 -8.68 -4.14 1.64
CA ILE A 37 -9.15 -5.53 1.47
C ILE A 37 -8.76 -6.41 2.68
N GLN A 38 -7.51 -6.30 3.16
CA GLN A 38 -7.06 -7.08 4.32
C GLN A 38 -7.83 -6.70 5.59
N ASN A 39 -8.11 -5.41 5.78
CA ASN A 39 -8.90 -4.91 6.89
C ASN A 39 -10.34 -5.43 6.83
N GLY A 40 -10.99 -5.37 5.67
CA GLY A 40 -12.35 -5.90 5.49
C GLY A 40 -12.42 -7.40 5.79
N LYS A 41 -11.46 -8.20 5.31
CA LYS A 41 -11.37 -9.64 5.65
C LYS A 41 -11.16 -9.88 7.14
N ALA A 42 -10.38 -9.04 7.81
CA ALA A 42 -10.13 -9.15 9.24
C ALA A 42 -11.37 -8.79 10.06
N GLU A 43 -12.14 -7.80 9.63
CA GLU A 43 -13.43 -7.41 10.23
C GLU A 43 -14.47 -8.51 10.08
N GLU A 44 -14.67 -9.05 8.87
CA GLU A 44 -15.56 -10.20 8.63
C GLU A 44 -15.18 -11.45 9.45
N MET A 45 -13.90 -11.64 9.75
CA MET A 45 -13.45 -12.73 10.63
C MET A 45 -13.74 -12.47 12.12
N ARG A 46 -13.77 -11.21 12.55
CA ARG A 46 -14.13 -10.84 13.92
C ARG A 46 -15.63 -10.99 14.14
N GLU A 47 -16.43 -10.46 13.22
CA GLU A 47 -17.90 -10.55 13.27
C GLU A 47 -18.38 -12.01 13.30
N ARG A 48 -17.73 -12.93 12.57
CA ARG A 48 -18.08 -14.37 12.60
C ARG A 48 -17.72 -15.09 13.91
N ARG A 49 -16.91 -14.49 14.78
CA ARG A 49 -16.48 -15.09 16.06
C ARG A 49 -17.33 -14.61 17.24
N GLU A 50 -18.11 -13.55 17.06
CA GLU A 50 -19.08 -13.01 18.02
C GLU A 50 -20.47 -13.65 17.80
#